data_AF-A0AA90SRF5-F1
#
_entry.id   AF-A0AA90SRF5-F1
#
_cell.length_a   1.000
_cell.length_b   1.000
_cell.length_c   1.000
_cell.angle_alpha   90.00
_cell.angle_beta   90.00
_cell.angle_gamma   90.00
#
_symmetry.space_group_name_H-M   'P 1'
#
loop_
_entity.id
_entity.type
_entity.pdbx_description
1 polymer ?
#
loop_
_entity_poly.entity_id
_entity_poly.type
_entity_poly.pdbx_seq_one_letter_code
_entity_poly.pdbx_strand_id
1 'polypeptide(L)'
;MTTTDCTDSGHPPFTVAEAVDHLCGYCLESHKDYLHARAGQREAEHRSQQLALELRHAEGYGYLDDAGLHALAVEAERGERLVTIRATITENTADRVAETIADCVRCRDLVEALFPRFVEVEL
;
A
#
# COMPACT_ATOMS: atom_id res chain seq x y z
N MET A 1 -20.85 13.40 -7.21
CA MET A 1 -20.52 11.98 -7.05
C MET A 1 -20.90 11.28 -8.33
N THR A 2 -19.91 10.92 -9.15
CA THR A 2 -20.08 10.11 -10.34
C THR A 2 -20.14 8.65 -9.93
N THR A 3 -21.27 7.99 -10.13
CA THR A 3 -21.43 6.53 -10.00
C THR A 3 -20.66 5.87 -11.13
N THR A 4 -19.58 5.16 -10.83
CA THR A 4 -18.87 4.33 -11.80
C THR A 4 -19.80 3.18 -12.19
N ASP A 5 -20.38 3.30 -13.38
CA ASP A 5 -21.31 2.31 -13.92
C ASP A 5 -20.51 1.06 -14.33
N CYS A 6 -20.73 -0.05 -13.63
CA CYS A 6 -19.98 -1.30 -13.84
C CYS A 6 -20.31 -1.97 -15.18
N THR A 7 -21.29 -1.46 -15.93
CA THR A 7 -21.76 -2.04 -17.19
C THR A 7 -21.25 -1.37 -18.46
N ASP A 8 -20.62 -0.19 -18.39
CA ASP A 8 -20.38 0.66 -19.57
C ASP A 8 -18.89 0.87 -19.92
N SER A 9 -18.10 -0.20 -19.90
CA SER A 9 -16.64 -0.13 -20.03
C SER A 9 -16.09 -0.18 -21.47
N GLY A 10 -16.94 -0.25 -22.50
CA GLY A 10 -16.50 -0.32 -23.90
C GLY A 10 -15.68 -1.58 -24.26
N HIS A 11 -15.62 -2.55 -23.36
CA HIS A 11 -14.98 -3.84 -23.55
C HIS A 11 -16.00 -4.87 -24.08
N PRO A 12 -15.57 -5.91 -24.82
CA PRO A 12 -16.46 -7.00 -25.22
C PRO A 12 -17.23 -7.52 -23.99
N PRO A 13 -18.49 -7.95 -24.14
CA PRO A 13 -19.34 -8.31 -23.02
C PRO A 13 -18.67 -9.43 -22.21
N PHE A 14 -18.16 -9.07 -21.03
CA PHE A 14 -17.70 -10.03 -20.04
C PHE A 14 -18.91 -10.74 -19.44
N THR A 15 -18.73 -12.01 -19.11
CA THR A 15 -19.64 -12.66 -18.17
C THR A 15 -19.48 -12.02 -16.79
N VAL A 16 -20.54 -12.08 -15.99
CA VAL A 16 -20.53 -11.56 -14.61
C VAL A 16 -19.44 -12.24 -13.77
N ALA A 17 -19.20 -13.53 -14.00
CA ALA A 17 -18.13 -14.29 -13.36
C ALA A 17 -16.75 -13.71 -13.71
N GLU A 18 -16.48 -13.40 -15.00
CA GLU A 18 -15.22 -12.78 -15.41
C GLU A 18 -15.05 -11.38 -14.81
N ALA A 19 -16.11 -10.58 -14.75
CA ALA A 19 -16.06 -9.25 -14.12
C ALA A 19 -15.73 -9.33 -12.61
N VAL A 20 -16.31 -10.30 -11.89
CA VAL A 20 -16.01 -10.55 -10.47
C VAL A 20 -14.57 -11.03 -10.29
N ASP A 21 -14.11 -11.99 -11.10
CA ASP A 21 -12.73 -12.50 -11.02
C ASP A 21 -11.71 -11.40 -11.30
N HIS A 22 -11.96 -10.52 -12.28
CA HIS A 22 -11.11 -9.38 -12.57
C HIS A 22 -11.05 -8.39 -11.40
N LEU A 23 -12.18 -8.09 -10.76
CA LEU A 23 -12.24 -7.22 -9.58
C LEU A 23 -11.51 -7.85 -8.38
N CYS A 24 -11.72 -9.14 -8.11
CA CYS A 24 -11.00 -9.88 -7.06
C CYS A 24 -9.48 -9.89 -7.31
N GLY A 25 -9.06 -10.05 -8.56
CA GLY A 25 -7.65 -9.93 -8.96
C GLY A 25 -7.07 -8.54 -8.68
N TYR A 26 -7.79 -7.48 -9.05
CA TYR A 26 -7.38 -6.10 -8.79
C TYR A 26 -7.27 -5.78 -7.29
N CYS A 27 -8.21 -6.28 -6.48
CA CYS A 27 -8.18 -6.19 -5.03
C CYS A 27 -6.94 -6.88 -4.42
N LEU A 28 -6.58 -8.07 -4.91
CA LEU A 28 -5.41 -8.81 -4.44
C LEU A 28 -4.10 -8.07 -4.77
N GLU A 29 -3.97 -7.54 -5.99
CA GLU A 29 -2.76 -6.79 -6.39
C GLU A 29 -2.60 -5.52 -5.57
N SER A 30 -3.68 -4.77 -5.34
CA SER A 30 -3.65 -3.57 -4.51
C SER A 30 -3.20 -3.89 -3.07
N HIS A 31 -3.67 -5.01 -2.50
CA HIS A 31 -3.24 -5.46 -1.18
C HIS A 31 -1.74 -5.83 -1.14
N LYS A 32 -1.22 -6.47 -2.19
CA LYS A 32 0.23 -6.74 -2.31
C LYS A 32 1.04 -5.45 -2.33
N ASP A 33 0.61 -4.45 -3.09
CA ASP A 33 1.27 -3.13 -3.14
C ASP A 33 1.34 -2.47 -1.76
N TYR A 34 0.26 -2.56 -0.97
CA TYR A 34 0.25 -2.08 0.41
C TYR A 34 1.27 -2.83 1.29
N LEU A 35 1.32 -4.16 1.21
CA LEU A 35 2.27 -4.95 1.99
C LEU A 35 3.73 -4.60 1.65
N HIS A 36 4.03 -4.38 0.36
CA HIS A 36 5.35 -3.95 -0.09
C HIS A 36 5.69 -2.53 0.41
N ALA A 37 4.75 -1.59 0.34
CA ALA A 37 4.94 -0.24 0.87
C ALA A 37 5.23 -0.27 2.38
N ARG A 38 4.45 -1.06 3.14
CA ARG A 38 4.61 -1.23 4.59
C ARG A 38 5.94 -1.87 4.96
N ALA A 39 6.41 -2.86 4.20
CA ALA A 39 7.74 -3.44 4.39
C ALA A 39 8.83 -2.39 4.20
N GLY A 40 8.77 -1.61 3.11
CA GLY A 40 9.72 -0.53 2.85
C GLY A 40 9.71 0.58 3.91
N GLN A 41 8.56 0.89 4.51
CA GLN A 41 8.49 1.81 5.65
C GLN A 41 9.26 1.26 6.87
N ARG A 42 9.04 0.00 7.24
CA ARG A 42 9.72 -0.62 8.40
C ARG A 42 11.23 -0.65 8.21
N GLU A 43 11.70 -0.95 7.00
CA GLU A 43 13.13 -0.93 6.67
C GLU A 43 13.73 0.47 6.82
N ALA A 44 13.03 1.50 6.36
CA ALA A 44 13.46 2.89 6.54
C ALA A 44 13.49 3.30 8.02
N GLU A 45 12.48 2.93 8.80
CA GLU A 45 12.41 3.19 10.25
C GLU A 45 13.60 2.55 10.98
N HIS A 46 13.87 1.28 10.69
CA HIS A 46 14.99 0.56 11.28
C HIS A 46 16.34 1.21 10.92
N ARG A 47 16.55 1.58 9.64
CA ARG A 47 17.80 2.23 9.22
C ARG A 47 17.98 3.60 9.87
N SER A 48 16.92 4.38 10.01
CA SER A 48 16.95 5.68 10.70
C SER A 48 17.33 5.52 12.18
N GLN A 49 16.76 4.52 12.87
CA GLN A 49 17.12 4.22 14.27
C GLN A 49 18.58 3.79 14.42
N GLN A 50 19.10 2.99 13.48
CA GLN A 50 20.52 2.62 13.46
C GLN A 50 21.44 3.84 13.28
N LEU A 51 21.14 4.72 12.32
CA LEU A 51 21.94 5.93 12.08
C LEU A 51 21.95 6.86 13.30
N ALA A 52 20.82 7.03 13.98
CA ALA A 52 20.74 7.81 15.21
C ALA A 52 21.56 7.19 16.36
N LEU A 53 21.66 5.86 16.43
CA LEU A 53 22.54 5.18 17.38
C LEU A 53 24.02 5.37 17.02
N GLU A 54 24.37 5.17 15.75
CA GLU A 54 25.72 5.38 15.23
C GLU A 54 26.20 6.81 15.52
N LEU A 55 25.36 7.82 15.30
CA LEU A 55 25.68 9.22 15.57
C LEU A 55 25.97 9.47 17.05
N ARG A 56 25.08 9.03 17.95
CA ARG A 56 25.29 9.15 19.41
C ARG A 56 26.58 8.46 19.87
N HIS A 57 26.89 7.32 19.28
CA HIS A 57 28.12 6.60 19.59
C HIS A 57 29.36 7.36 19.07
N ALA A 58 29.32 7.90 17.86
CA ALA A 58 30.40 8.70 17.32
C ALA A 58 30.69 9.94 18.19
N GLU A 59 29.63 10.66 18.60
CA GLU A 59 29.72 11.82 19.49
C GLU A 59 30.28 11.45 20.88
N GLY A 60 29.83 10.33 21.45
CA GLY A 60 30.20 9.93 22.80
C GLY A 60 31.60 9.34 22.93
N TYR A 61 32.07 8.61 21.91
CA TYR A 61 33.34 7.87 21.96
C TYR A 61 34.47 8.52 21.12
N GLY A 62 34.16 9.53 20.31
CA GLY A 62 35.16 10.31 19.58
C GLY A 62 35.99 9.51 18.57
N TYR A 63 35.40 8.47 17.96
CA TYR A 63 36.10 7.63 16.97
C TYR A 63 36.01 8.18 15.53
N LEU A 64 35.23 9.25 15.30
CA LEU A 64 35.19 10.00 14.05
C LEU A 64 35.81 11.39 14.27
N ASP A 65 36.43 11.92 13.22
CA ASP A 65 36.79 13.34 13.15
C ASP A 65 35.56 14.21 12.87
N ASP A 66 35.71 15.54 12.96
CA ASP A 66 34.61 16.49 12.77
C ASP A 66 33.92 16.33 11.40
N ALA A 67 34.69 16.00 10.36
CA ALA A 67 34.18 15.79 9.01
C ALA A 67 33.33 14.51 8.92
N GLY A 68 33.80 13.41 9.52
CA GLY A 68 33.07 12.15 9.59
C GLY A 68 31.81 12.27 10.44
N LEU A 69 31.87 13.01 11.55
CA LEU A 69 30.71 13.27 12.40
C LEU A 69 29.63 14.08 11.65
N HIS A 70 30.04 15.12 10.93
CA HIS A 70 29.12 15.91 10.10
C HIS A 70 28.47 15.07 8.99
N ALA A 71 29.26 14.25 8.28
CA ALA A 71 28.74 13.37 7.23
C ALA A 71 27.68 12.38 7.77
N LEU A 72 27.93 11.80 8.95
CA LEU A 72 27.00 10.89 9.61
C LEU A 72 25.70 11.60 10.04
N ALA A 73 25.80 12.82 10.56
CA ALA A 73 24.64 13.62 10.93
C ALA A 73 23.74 13.94 9.72
N VAL A 74 24.34 14.29 8.57
CA VAL A 74 23.60 14.51 7.32
C VAL A 74 22.87 13.24 6.86
N GLU A 75 23.51 12.08 6.99
CA GLU A 75 22.89 10.81 6.61
C GLU A 75 21.74 10.43 7.57
N ALA A 76 21.91 10.66 8.87
CA ALA A 76 20.83 10.48 9.85
C ALA A 76 19.60 11.34 9.51
N GLU A 77 19.81 12.62 9.20
CA GLU A 77 18.72 13.53 8.78
C GLU A 77 18.04 13.04 7.48
N ARG A 78 18.81 12.58 6.49
CA ARG A 78 18.25 11.98 5.26
C ARG A 78 17.43 10.73 5.57
N GLY A 79 17.89 9.90 6.50
CA GLY A 79 17.17 8.73 6.99
C GLY A 79 15.79 9.09 7.56
N GLU A 80 15.72 10.12 8.42
CA GLU A 80 14.46 10.60 8.99
C GLU A 80 13.48 11.12 7.93
N ARG A 81 14.00 11.86 6.93
CA ARG A 81 13.19 12.32 5.79
C ARG A 81 12.65 11.14 4.98
N LEU A 82 13.46 10.10 4.76
CA LEU A 82 13.04 8.90 4.04
C LEU A 82 11.93 8.14 4.77
N VAL A 83 12.01 8.04 6.10
CA VAL A 83 10.93 7.46 6.93
C VAL A 83 9.61 8.19 6.68
N THR A 84 9.64 9.53 6.72
CA THR A 84 8.45 10.36 6.49
C THR A 84 7.85 10.09 5.10
N ILE A 85 8.67 10.09 4.05
CA ILE A 85 8.23 9.82 2.68
C ILE A 85 7.59 8.41 2.58
N ARG A 86 8.23 7.39 3.18
CA ARG A 86 7.72 6.02 3.14
C ARG A 86 6.43 5.82 3.94
N ALA A 87 6.28 6.52 5.06
CA ALA A 87 5.03 6.55 5.81
C ALA A 87 3.88 7.12 4.96
N THR A 88 4.11 8.26 4.30
CA THR A 88 3.13 8.86 3.38
C THR A 88 2.76 7.97 2.21
N ILE A 89 3.74 7.30 1.58
CA ILE A 89 3.45 6.33 0.51
C ILE A 89 2.58 5.18 1.04
N THR A 90 2.92 4.64 2.20
CA THR A 90 2.19 3.52 2.81
C THR A 90 0.75 3.90 3.15
N GLU A 91 0.53 5.09 3.71
CA GLU A 91 -0.79 5.64 4.02
C GLU A 91 -1.63 5.79 2.75
N ASN A 92 -1.10 6.47 1.72
CA ASN A 92 -1.80 6.63 0.44
C ASN A 92 -2.14 5.28 -0.21
N THR A 93 -1.25 4.28 -0.12
CA THR A 93 -1.54 2.94 -0.63
C THR A 93 -2.60 2.24 0.21
N ALA A 94 -2.61 2.43 1.54
CA ALA A 94 -3.65 1.90 2.41
C ALA A 94 -5.04 2.45 2.05
N ASP A 95 -5.14 3.76 1.82
CA ASP A 95 -6.39 4.42 1.41
C ASP A 95 -6.91 3.85 0.08
N ARG A 96 -6.03 3.72 -0.92
CA ARG A 96 -6.37 3.10 -2.21
C ARG A 96 -6.85 1.65 -2.06
N VAL A 97 -6.21 0.87 -1.19
CA VAL A 97 -6.64 -0.51 -0.91
C VAL A 97 -8.01 -0.52 -0.24
N ALA A 98 -8.27 0.37 0.71
CA ALA A 98 -9.57 0.47 1.37
C ALA A 98 -10.69 0.82 0.39
N GLU A 99 -10.46 1.80 -0.49
CA GLU A 99 -11.38 2.16 -1.58
C GLU A 99 -11.63 0.97 -2.52
N THR A 100 -10.56 0.31 -2.95
CA THR A 100 -10.62 -0.83 -3.88
C THR A 100 -11.38 -2.02 -3.27
N ILE A 101 -11.11 -2.36 -2.01
CA ILE A 101 -11.83 -3.42 -1.30
C ILE A 101 -13.31 -3.07 -1.16
N ALA A 102 -13.64 -1.81 -0.83
CA ALA A 102 -15.02 -1.37 -0.73
C ALA A 102 -15.76 -1.44 -2.08
N ASP A 103 -15.07 -1.19 -3.19
CA ASP A 103 -15.61 -1.34 -4.53
C ASP A 103 -15.78 -2.82 -4.90
N CYS A 104 -14.82 -3.70 -4.57
CA CYS A 104 -14.96 -5.15 -4.76
C CYS A 104 -16.15 -5.74 -4.00
N VAL A 105 -16.36 -5.34 -2.73
CA VAL A 105 -17.52 -5.78 -1.94
C VAL A 105 -18.82 -5.27 -2.56
N ARG A 106 -18.90 -3.98 -2.90
CA ARG A 106 -20.09 -3.40 -3.55
C ARG A 106 -20.43 -4.11 -4.87
N CYS A 107 -19.44 -4.41 -5.70
CA CYS A 107 -19.65 -5.12 -6.95
C CYS A 107 -20.11 -6.57 -6.72
N ARG A 108 -19.56 -7.28 -5.74
CA ARG A 108 -20.02 -8.62 -5.38
C ARG A 108 -21.48 -8.62 -4.91
N ASP A 109 -21.84 -7.70 -4.02
CA ASP A 109 -23.21 -7.58 -3.50
C ASP A 109 -24.20 -7.23 -4.63
N LEU A 110 -23.78 -6.41 -5.59
CA LEU A 110 -24.53 -6.12 -6.82
C LEU A 110 -24.74 -7.35 -7.69
N VAL A 111 -23.77 -8.28 -7.78
CA VAL A 111 -23.95 -9.54 -8.52
C VAL A 111 -25.01 -10.43 -7.86
N GLU A 112 -24.97 -10.58 -6.53
CA GLU A 112 -26.00 -11.32 -5.79
C GLU A 112 -27.39 -10.68 -5.97
N ALA A 113 -27.46 -9.34 -5.99
CA ALA A 113 -28.71 -8.60 -6.19
C ALA A 113 -29.25 -8.61 -7.64
N LEU A 114 -28.36 -8.59 -8.65
CA LEU A 114 -28.73 -8.59 -10.07
C LEU A 114 -29.04 -10.00 -10.60
N PHE A 115 -28.53 -11.04 -9.94
CA PHE A 115 -28.69 -12.44 -10.34
C PHE A 115 -29.22 -13.35 -9.21
N PRO A 116 -30.35 -13.01 -8.54
CA PRO A 116 -30.87 -13.81 -7.43
C PRO A 116 -31.24 -15.25 -7.84
N ARG A 117 -31.47 -15.51 -9.13
CA ARG A 117 -31.88 -16.82 -9.67
C ARG A 117 -30.74 -17.82 -9.95
N PHE A 118 -29.47 -17.42 -9.79
CA PHE A 118 -28.34 -18.37 -9.89
C PHE A 118 -27.99 -19.03 -8.55
N VAL A 119 -28.61 -18.58 -7.43
CA VAL A 119 -28.48 -19.19 -6.09
C VAL A 119 -29.50 -20.32 -5.88
N GLU A 120 -30.46 -20.50 -6.80
CA GLU A 120 -31.39 -21.64 -6.83
C GLU A 120 -30.91 -22.77 -7.78
N VAL A 121 -29.61 -23.05 -7.82
CA VAL A 121 -29.13 -24.33 -8.35
C VAL A 121 -28.87 -25.23 -7.15
N GLU A 122 -29.78 -26.19 -6.95
CA GLU A 122 -29.82 -27.17 -5.86
C GLU A 122 -28.44 -27.78 -5.53
N LEU A 123 -28.09 -27.76 -4.24
CA LEU A 123 -27.18 -28.73 -3.62
C LEU A 123 -27.91 -30.04 -3.36
#